data_AF-A0A4V1M6X3-F1
#
_entry.id   AF-A0A4V1M6X3-F1
#
_cell.length_a   1.000
_cell.length_b   1.000
_cell.length_c   1.000
_cell.angle_alpha   90.00
_cell.angle_beta   90.00
_cell.angle_gamma   90.00
#
_symmetry.space_group_name_H-M   'P 1'
#
loop_
_entity.id
_entity.type
_entity.pdbx_description
1 polymer ?
#
loop_
_entity_poly.entity_id
_entity_poly.type
_entity_poly.pdbx_seq_one_letter_code
_entity_poly.pdbx_strand_id
1 'polypeptide(L)'
;MGVAGSGKTTLGRQLAADLGWAYHEADDFHSAANKDKMARGIPLDDTDRAPWLAAIRAAMDTALASGRPAVFTCSALKAAYRRILLDGLKEVALVHLTGDPALLLARIQGRAGHYMKPEMLASQLATLEAPADALTLDIARSPAELVAEIRRRLTL
;
A
#
# COMPACT_ATOMS: atom_id res chain seq x y z
N MET A 1 -0.28 0.74 -3.67
CA MET A 1 0.86 -0.10 -3.25
C MET A 1 2.20 0.60 -3.40
N GLY A 2 3.26 0.02 -2.87
CA GLY A 2 4.63 0.55 -2.91
C GLY A 2 5.41 0.28 -1.62
N VAL A 3 6.72 0.41 -1.65
CA VAL A 3 7.59 0.20 -0.49
C VAL A 3 7.42 1.30 0.58
N ALA A 4 8.02 1.13 1.75
CA ALA A 4 8.11 2.14 2.78
C ALA A 4 8.72 3.44 2.25
N GLY A 5 8.30 4.58 2.80
CA GLY A 5 8.76 5.89 2.32
C GLY A 5 8.09 6.37 1.03
N SER A 6 7.35 5.52 0.30
CA SER A 6 6.70 5.90 -0.96
C SER A 6 5.50 6.85 -0.79
N GLY A 7 5.02 7.07 0.44
CA GLY A 7 3.94 8.02 0.72
C GLY A 7 2.52 7.46 0.58
N LYS A 8 2.34 6.13 0.55
CA LYS A 8 1.03 5.47 0.46
C LYS A 8 -0.03 6.07 1.37
N THR A 9 0.24 6.17 2.67
CA THR A 9 -0.72 6.67 3.68
C THR A 9 -1.12 8.11 3.40
N THR A 10 -0.16 9.00 3.09
CA THR A 10 -0.42 10.40 2.77
C THR A 10 -1.31 10.51 1.53
N LEU A 11 -0.91 9.85 0.44
CA LEU A 11 -1.64 9.92 -0.82
C LEU A 11 -3.03 9.27 -0.73
N GLY A 12 -3.13 8.11 -0.08
CA GLY A 12 -4.38 7.36 0.07
C GLY A 12 -5.40 8.11 0.93
N ARG A 13 -4.97 8.73 2.03
CA ARG A 13 -5.86 9.57 2.86
C ARG A 13 -6.35 10.80 2.12
N GLN A 14 -5.44 11.47 1.40
CA GLN A 14 -5.81 12.64 0.61
C GLN A 14 -6.81 12.28 -0.49
N LEU A 15 -6.53 11.23 -1.26
CA LEU A 15 -7.44 10.74 -2.30
C LEU A 15 -8.81 10.36 -1.74
N ALA A 16 -8.85 9.64 -0.62
CA ALA A 16 -10.10 9.26 0.02
C ALA A 16 -10.92 10.47 0.49
N ALA A 17 -10.25 11.46 1.10
CA ALA A 17 -10.90 12.70 1.52
C ALA A 17 -11.47 13.49 0.33
N ASP A 18 -10.70 13.63 -0.74
CA ASP A 18 -11.12 14.36 -1.95
C ASP A 18 -12.32 13.72 -2.65
N LEU A 19 -12.45 12.39 -2.56
CA LEU A 19 -13.55 11.63 -3.15
C LEU A 19 -14.73 11.39 -2.19
N GLY A 20 -14.57 11.69 -0.90
CA GLY A 20 -15.55 11.33 0.13
C GLY A 20 -15.67 9.82 0.37
N TRP A 21 -14.60 9.06 0.13
CA TRP A 21 -14.56 7.60 0.23
C TRP A 21 -14.01 7.13 1.57
N ALA A 22 -14.31 5.89 1.94
CA ALA A 22 -13.69 5.26 3.11
C ALA A 22 -12.18 5.04 2.86
N TYR A 23 -11.38 5.17 3.91
CA TYR A 23 -9.95 4.87 3.87
C TYR A 23 -9.63 3.71 4.81
N HIS A 24 -8.82 2.76 4.32
CA HIS A 24 -8.36 1.60 5.08
C HIS A 24 -6.84 1.45 4.96
N GLU A 25 -6.14 1.39 6.10
CA GLU A 25 -4.71 1.06 6.15
C GLU A 25 -4.54 -0.44 6.35
N ALA A 26 -3.79 -1.10 5.47
CA ALA A 26 -3.62 -2.56 5.53
C ALA A 26 -2.95 -3.01 6.83
N ASP A 27 -2.07 -2.21 7.40
CA ASP A 27 -1.37 -2.54 8.65
C ASP A 27 -2.35 -2.66 9.84
N ASP A 28 -3.54 -2.04 9.76
CA ASP A 28 -4.57 -2.16 10.79
C ASP A 28 -5.18 -3.57 10.84
N PHE A 29 -5.13 -4.32 9.74
CA PHE A 29 -5.64 -5.69 9.63
C PHE A 29 -4.68 -6.75 10.19
N HIS A 30 -3.47 -6.37 10.60
CA HIS A 30 -2.56 -7.30 11.25
C HIS A 30 -3.06 -7.68 12.64
N SER A 31 -2.92 -8.96 12.98
CA SER A 31 -3.08 -9.45 14.35
C SER A 31 -2.07 -8.80 15.30
N ALA A 32 -2.38 -8.80 16.60
CA ALA A 32 -1.44 -8.35 17.62
C ALA A 32 -0.11 -9.10 17.54
N ALA A 33 -0.15 -10.42 17.33
CA ALA A 33 1.05 -11.25 17.18
C ALA A 33 1.95 -10.81 16.01
N ASN A 34 1.36 -10.45 14.87
CA ASN A 34 2.12 -9.95 13.72
C ASN A 34 2.74 -8.58 14.00
N LYS A 35 1.98 -7.69 14.66
CA LYS A 35 2.48 -6.37 15.09
C LYS A 35 3.64 -6.52 16.06
N ASP A 36 3.56 -7.43 17.02
CA ASP A 36 4.63 -7.71 17.99
C ASP A 36 5.88 -8.30 17.33
N LYS A 37 5.71 -9.24 16.38
CA LYS A 37 6.83 -9.82 15.61
C LYS A 37 7.57 -8.73 14.83
N MET A 38 6.83 -7.88 14.12
CA MET A 38 7.39 -6.73 13.41
C MET A 38 8.03 -5.70 14.35
N ALA A 39 7.42 -5.42 15.51
CA ALA A 39 7.94 -4.50 16.54
C ALA A 39 9.24 -5.00 17.21
N ARG A 40 9.57 -6.28 17.06
CA ARG A 40 10.86 -6.86 17.45
C ARG A 40 11.87 -6.92 16.29
N GLY A 41 11.53 -6.36 15.14
CA GLY A 41 12.37 -6.41 13.93
C GLY A 41 12.42 -7.79 13.27
N ILE A 42 11.50 -8.70 13.63
CA ILE A 42 11.43 -10.04 13.04
C ILE A 42 10.52 -9.95 11.80
N PRO A 43 10.99 -10.30 10.60
CA PRO A 43 10.17 -10.27 9.41
C PRO A 43 9.04 -11.30 9.50
N LEU A 44 7.86 -10.93 8.99
CA LEU A 44 6.77 -11.88 8.79
C LEU A 44 7.13 -12.84 7.64
N ASP A 45 6.62 -14.06 7.69
CA ASP A 45 6.66 -15.03 6.59
C ASP A 45 5.31 -15.08 5.83
N ASP A 46 5.15 -16.05 4.93
CA ASP A 46 3.91 -16.18 4.14
C ASP A 46 2.74 -16.73 4.98
N THR A 47 3.02 -17.55 6.01
CA THR A 47 2.02 -18.08 6.94
C THR A 47 1.46 -16.97 7.83
N ASP A 48 2.34 -16.10 8.34
CA ASP A 48 1.93 -14.91 9.11
C ASP A 48 1.03 -13.98 8.29
N ARG A 49 1.33 -13.83 6.98
CA ARG A 49 0.62 -12.91 6.08
C ARG A 49 -0.68 -13.45 5.54
N ALA A 50 -0.89 -14.76 5.48
CA ALA A 50 -2.09 -15.34 4.88
C ALA A 50 -3.40 -14.87 5.56
N PRO A 51 -3.55 -14.88 6.90
CA PRO A 51 -4.75 -14.36 7.56
C PRO A 51 -4.94 -12.86 7.34
N TRP A 52 -3.84 -12.11 7.29
CA TRP A 52 -3.85 -10.66 7.05
C TRP A 52 -4.36 -10.32 5.64
N LEU A 53 -3.87 -11.01 4.60
CA LEU A 53 -4.34 -10.84 3.23
C LEU A 53 -5.81 -11.21 3.09
N ALA A 54 -6.24 -12.30 3.75
CA ALA A 54 -7.65 -12.71 3.76
C ALA A 54 -8.55 -11.65 4.40
N ALA A 55 -8.12 -11.03 5.51
CA ALA A 55 -8.88 -9.98 6.18
C ALA A 55 -9.05 -8.72 5.30
N ILE A 56 -7.98 -8.31 4.59
CA ILE A 56 -8.05 -7.20 3.63
C ILE A 56 -9.01 -7.55 2.49
N ARG A 57 -8.88 -8.75 1.90
CA ARG A 57 -9.76 -9.20 0.83
C ARG A 57 -11.24 -9.17 1.24
N ALA A 58 -11.57 -9.67 2.43
CA ALA A 58 -12.93 -9.65 2.95
C ALA A 58 -13.48 -8.22 3.11
N ALA A 59 -12.64 -7.26 3.54
CA ALA A 59 -13.03 -5.85 3.61
C ALA A 59 -13.24 -5.23 2.21
N MET A 60 -12.43 -5.60 1.22
CA MET A 60 -12.63 -5.18 -0.17
C MET A 60 -13.95 -5.73 -0.74
N ASP A 61 -14.23 -7.02 -0.53
CA ASP A 61 -15.48 -7.65 -0.96
C ASP A 61 -16.69 -6.98 -0.30
N THR A 62 -16.59 -6.62 0.99
CA THR A 62 -17.66 -5.89 1.72
C THR A 62 -17.91 -4.50 1.13
N ALA A 63 -16.84 -3.76 0.80
CA ALA A 63 -16.95 -2.44 0.18
C ALA A 63 -17.66 -2.54 -1.18
N LEU A 64 -17.21 -3.47 -2.03
CA LEU A 64 -17.79 -3.76 -3.35
C LEU A 64 -19.27 -4.16 -3.26
N ALA A 65 -19.61 -5.12 -2.40
CA ALA A 65 -20.98 -5.59 -2.22
C ALA A 65 -21.93 -4.49 -1.70
N SER A 66 -21.41 -3.55 -0.93
CA SER A 66 -22.21 -2.42 -0.43
C SER A 66 -22.32 -1.24 -1.40
N GLY A 67 -21.63 -1.29 -2.55
CA GLY A 67 -21.57 -0.18 -3.50
C GLY A 67 -20.90 1.08 -2.94
N ARG A 68 -20.15 0.95 -1.83
CA ARG A 68 -19.45 2.07 -1.18
C ARG A 68 -17.97 1.98 -1.50
N PRO A 69 -17.46 2.85 -2.38
CA PRO A 69 -16.07 2.80 -2.79
C PRO A 69 -15.13 3.19 -1.64
N ALA A 70 -13.91 2.67 -1.69
CA ALA A 70 -12.92 2.83 -0.63
C ALA A 70 -11.49 2.81 -1.19
N VAL A 71 -10.59 3.48 -0.49
CA VAL A 71 -9.15 3.50 -0.77
C VAL A 71 -8.43 2.63 0.25
N PHE A 72 -7.70 1.63 -0.24
CA PHE A 72 -6.86 0.76 0.58
C PHE A 72 -5.39 1.07 0.34
N THR A 73 -4.61 1.29 1.40
CA THR A 73 -3.16 1.32 1.32
C THR A 73 -2.59 -0.01 1.78
N CYS A 74 -1.86 -0.69 0.91
CA CYS A 74 -1.20 -1.96 1.20
C CYS A 74 0.17 -1.99 0.53
N SER A 75 1.17 -2.62 1.16
CA SER A 75 2.49 -2.81 0.53
C SER A 75 2.40 -3.75 -0.67
N ALA A 76 1.72 -4.89 -0.53
CA ALA A 76 1.41 -5.89 -1.57
C ALA A 76 2.59 -6.15 -2.56
N LEU A 77 3.79 -6.33 -2.00
CA LEU A 77 5.04 -6.32 -2.76
C LEU A 77 5.19 -7.50 -3.73
N LYS A 78 4.72 -8.70 -3.33
CA LYS A 78 4.75 -9.92 -4.17
C LYS A 78 3.50 -10.01 -5.05
N ALA A 79 3.65 -10.54 -6.26
CA ALA A 79 2.55 -10.82 -7.18
C ALA A 79 1.56 -11.83 -6.59
N ALA A 80 2.04 -12.83 -5.86
CA ALA A 80 1.19 -13.79 -5.16
C ALA A 80 0.21 -13.13 -4.18
N TYR A 81 0.66 -12.09 -3.46
CA TYR A 81 -0.20 -11.35 -2.53
C TYR A 81 -1.24 -10.52 -3.28
N ARG A 82 -0.84 -9.88 -4.38
CA ARG A 82 -1.78 -9.13 -5.24
C ARG A 82 -2.83 -10.05 -5.84
N ARG A 83 -2.46 -11.26 -6.26
CA ARG A 83 -3.43 -12.25 -6.73
C ARG A 83 -4.48 -12.56 -5.65
N ILE A 84 -4.08 -12.80 -4.41
CA ILE A 84 -5.05 -13.04 -3.32
C ILE A 84 -6.03 -11.87 -3.16
N LEU A 85 -5.52 -10.64 -3.22
CA LEU A 85 -6.31 -9.43 -3.00
C LEU A 85 -7.21 -9.06 -4.19
N LEU A 86 -6.74 -9.25 -5.43
CA LEU A 86 -7.33 -8.64 -6.63
C LEU A 86 -7.95 -9.66 -7.59
N ASP A 87 -7.66 -10.96 -7.47
CA ASP A 87 -8.16 -11.95 -8.42
C ASP A 87 -9.70 -11.96 -8.44
N GLY A 88 -10.24 -11.85 -9.67
CA GLY A 88 -11.67 -11.72 -9.95
C GLY A 88 -12.28 -10.32 -9.77
N LEU A 89 -11.56 -9.32 -9.26
CA LEU A 89 -12.11 -7.98 -8.98
C LEU A 89 -11.82 -7.02 -10.14
N LYS A 90 -12.82 -6.73 -10.98
CA LYS A 90 -12.66 -5.86 -12.17
C LYS A 90 -12.82 -4.38 -11.85
N GLU A 91 -13.48 -4.09 -10.75
CA GLU A 91 -13.82 -2.75 -10.25
C GLU A 91 -12.69 -2.13 -9.42
N VAL A 92 -11.64 -2.90 -9.12
CA VAL A 92 -10.52 -2.46 -8.29
C VAL A 92 -9.35 -2.02 -9.18
N ALA A 93 -8.93 -0.77 -9.02
CA ALA A 93 -7.74 -0.24 -9.67
C ALA A 93 -6.51 -0.32 -8.74
N LEU A 94 -5.40 -0.85 -9.25
CA LEU A 94 -4.13 -0.86 -8.53
C LEU A 94 -3.30 0.37 -8.90
N VAL A 95 -2.88 1.13 -7.89
CA VAL A 95 -1.91 2.23 -8.03
C VAL A 95 -0.59 1.82 -7.42
N HIS A 96 0.51 1.93 -8.16
CA HIS A 96 1.86 1.62 -7.70
C HIS A 96 2.70 2.89 -7.55
N LEU A 97 3.08 3.22 -6.32
CA LEU A 97 3.99 4.32 -6.02
C LEU A 97 5.43 3.83 -6.08
N THR A 98 6.17 4.33 -7.08
CA THR A 98 7.58 3.98 -7.33
C THR A 98 8.47 5.21 -7.19
N GLY A 99 9.76 5.02 -6.93
CA GLY A 99 10.70 6.11 -6.83
C GLY A 99 12.13 5.63 -6.72
N ASP A 100 13.05 6.56 -6.95
CA ASP A 100 14.48 6.33 -6.76
C ASP A 100 14.77 5.85 -5.31
N PRO A 101 15.60 4.80 -5.13
CA PRO A 101 15.96 4.30 -3.80
C PRO A 101 16.56 5.35 -2.86
N ALA A 102 17.35 6.31 -3.38
CA ALA A 102 17.92 7.36 -2.56
C ALA A 102 16.86 8.36 -2.10
N LEU A 103 15.88 8.69 -2.96
CA LEU A 103 14.73 9.51 -2.56
C LEU A 103 13.88 8.82 -1.49
N LEU A 104 13.59 7.52 -1.66
CA LEU A 104 12.86 6.73 -0.68
C LEU A 104 13.59 6.70 0.68
N LEU A 105 14.91 6.49 0.65
CA LEU A 105 15.74 6.48 1.85
C LEU A 105 15.75 7.85 2.54
N ALA A 106 15.95 8.93 1.79
CA ALA A 106 15.92 10.29 2.31
C ALA A 106 14.56 10.61 2.99
N ARG A 107 13.45 10.18 2.39
CA ARG A 107 12.10 10.33 2.97
C ARG A 107 11.89 9.53 4.25
N ILE A 108 12.49 8.35 4.36
CA ILE A 108 12.45 7.55 5.58
C ILE A 108 13.28 8.23 6.68
N GLN A 109 14.50 8.67 6.37
CA GLN A 109 15.42 9.31 7.31
C GLN A 109 14.94 10.69 7.80
N GLY A 110 14.26 11.46 6.94
CA GLY A 110 13.73 12.78 7.29
C GLY A 110 12.52 12.76 8.24
N ARG A 111 11.96 11.58 8.56
CA ARG A 111 10.86 11.46 9.53
C ARG A 111 11.41 11.26 10.94
N ALA A 112 11.33 12.30 11.76
CA ALA A 112 11.62 12.19 13.19
C ALA A 112 10.70 11.14 13.84
N GLY A 113 11.28 10.16 14.54
CA GLY A 113 10.54 9.25 15.43
C GLY A 113 9.98 7.95 14.82
N HIS A 114 10.40 7.51 13.63
CA HIS A 114 9.88 6.26 13.06
C HIS A 114 10.87 5.09 13.00
N TYR A 115 10.30 3.93 13.34
CA TYR A 115 10.79 2.55 13.45
C TYR A 115 11.54 1.98 12.23
N MET A 116 11.69 2.73 11.13
CA MET A 116 12.16 2.20 9.85
C MET A 116 13.64 2.44 9.61
N LYS A 117 14.42 1.37 9.77
CA LYS A 117 15.86 1.38 9.49
C LYS A 117 16.13 1.22 7.98
N PRO A 118 17.24 1.77 7.44
CA PRO A 118 17.60 1.66 6.03
C PRO A 118 17.56 0.23 5.46
N GLU A 119 17.87 -0.77 6.29
CA GLU A 119 17.89 -2.19 5.90
C GLU A 119 16.49 -2.71 5.55
N MET A 120 15.44 -2.12 6.13
CA MET A 120 14.05 -2.46 5.81
C MET A 120 13.68 -2.03 4.39
N LEU A 121 14.14 -0.86 3.94
CA LEU A 121 13.92 -0.40 2.58
C LEU A 121 14.59 -1.34 1.57
N ALA A 122 15.85 -1.72 1.82
CA ALA A 122 16.57 -2.65 0.97
C ALA A 122 15.85 -3.99 0.83
N SER A 123 15.36 -4.56 1.95
CA SER A 123 14.58 -5.80 1.94
C SER A 123 13.27 -5.65 1.16
N GLN A 124 12.56 -4.54 1.32
CA GLN A 124 11.30 -4.30 0.59
C GLN A 124 11.51 -4.09 -0.90
N LEU A 125 12.56 -3.37 -1.30
CA LEU A 125 12.93 -3.21 -2.71
C LEU A 125 13.31 -4.55 -3.33
N ALA A 126 14.05 -5.40 -2.61
CA ALA A 126 14.38 -6.76 -3.06
C ALA A 126 13.14 -7.68 -3.16
N THR A 127 12.11 -7.44 -2.35
CA THR A 127 10.85 -8.20 -2.36
C THR A 127 9.85 -7.66 -3.40
N LEU A 128 10.04 -6.44 -3.90
CA LEU A 128 9.10 -5.78 -4.79
C LEU A 128 9.11 -6.45 -6.17
N GLU A 129 8.02 -7.13 -6.48
CA GLU A 129 7.70 -7.59 -7.83
C GLU A 129 6.79 -6.53 -8.47
N ALA A 130 7.34 -5.69 -9.36
CA ALA A 130 6.58 -4.59 -9.96
C ALA A 130 5.31 -5.11 -10.69
N PRO A 131 4.12 -4.56 -10.41
CA PRO A 131 2.89 -4.94 -11.11
C PRO A 131 2.89 -4.42 -12.56
N ALA A 132 2.48 -5.25 -13.50
CA ALA A 132 2.31 -4.85 -14.91
C ALA A 132 0.96 -4.14 -15.15
N ASP A 133 -0.03 -4.44 -14.32
CA ASP A 133 -1.44 -4.04 -14.39
C ASP A 133 -1.79 -2.96 -13.35
N ALA A 134 -0.88 -1.99 -13.15
CA ALA A 134 -1.08 -0.89 -12.23
C ALA A 134 -0.86 0.48 -12.88
N LEU A 135 -1.58 1.49 -12.41
CA LEU A 135 -1.21 2.89 -12.61
C LEU A 135 0.05 3.18 -11.80
N THR A 136 1.19 3.19 -12.47
CA THR A 136 2.49 3.48 -11.84
C THR A 136 2.73 4.99 -11.78
N LEU A 137 3.10 5.49 -10.60
CA LEU A 137 3.30 6.91 -10.33
C LEU A 137 4.65 7.13 -9.66
N ASP A 138 5.45 8.04 -10.24
CA ASP A 138 6.71 8.47 -9.66
C ASP A 138 6.47 9.43 -8.48
N ILE A 139 6.98 9.04 -7.32
CA ILE A 139 6.87 9.78 -6.06
C ILE A 139 7.74 11.03 -6.01
N ALA A 140 8.60 11.31 -6.98
CA ALA A 140 9.33 12.57 -7.08
C ALA A 140 8.40 13.79 -7.19
N ARG A 141 7.16 13.57 -7.66
CA ARG A 141 6.09 14.56 -7.74
C ARG A 141 5.39 14.77 -6.41
N SER A 142 4.69 15.89 -6.26
CA SER A 142 3.94 16.22 -5.05
C SER A 142 2.70 15.32 -4.89
N PRO A 143 2.23 15.06 -3.65
CA PRO A 143 1.00 14.30 -3.42
C PRO A 143 -0.22 14.86 -4.18
N ALA A 144 -0.36 16.19 -4.27
CA ALA A 144 -1.46 16.83 -4.97
C ALA A 144 -1.46 16.50 -6.48
N GLU A 145 -0.29 16.55 -7.13
CA GLU A 145 -0.16 16.16 -8.55
C GLU A 145 -0.50 14.69 -8.77
N LEU A 146 -0.06 13.82 -7.84
CA LEU A 146 -0.35 12.39 -7.91
C LEU A 146 -1.84 12.09 -7.73
N VAL A 147 -2.51 12.75 -6.77
CA VAL A 147 -3.98 12.60 -6.60
C VAL A 147 -4.71 13.06 -7.86
N ALA A 148 -4.34 14.22 -8.41
CA ALA A 148 -4.95 14.72 -9.64
C ALA A 148 -4.76 13.76 -10.82
N GLU A 149 -3.58 13.13 -10.94
CA GLU A 149 -3.34 12.11 -11.97
C GLU A 149 -4.20 10.85 -11.76
N ILE A 150 -4.30 10.34 -10.53
CA ILE A 150 -5.14 9.18 -10.21
C ILE A 150 -6.58 9.44 -10.65
N ARG A 151 -7.13 10.58 -10.23
CA ARG A 151 -8.51 10.98 -10.56
C ARG A 151 -8.73 11.06 -12.06
N ARG A 152 -7.82 11.71 -12.78
CA ARG A 152 -7.89 11.83 -14.25
C ARG A 152 -7.80 10.47 -14.96
N ARG A 153 -6.90 9.59 -14.52
CA ARG A 153 -6.63 8.30 -15.19
C ARG A 153 -7.66 7.22 -14.88
N LEU A 154 -8.29 7.30 -13.72
CA LEU A 154 -9.33 6.36 -13.28
C LEU A 154 -10.75 6.92 -13.44
N THR A 155 -10.89 8.15 -13.94
CA THR A 155 -12.18 8.83 -14.16
C THR A 155 -12.98 9.00 -12.84
N LEU A 156 -12.33 9.52 -11.80
CA LEU A 156 -12.85 9.72 -10.44
C LEU A 156 -12.96 11.20 -10.03
#